data_AF-A0A925ZVV7-F1
#
_entry.id   AF-A0A925ZVV7-F1
#
_cell.length_a   1.000
_cell.length_b   1.000
_cell.length_c   1.000
_cell.angle_alpha   90.00
_cell.angle_beta   90.00
_cell.angle_gamma   90.00
#
_symmetry.space_group_name_H-M   'P 1'
#
loop_
_entity.id
_entity.type
_entity.pdbx_description
1 polymer ?
#
loop_
_entity_poly.entity_id
_entity_poly.type
_entity_poly.pdbx_seq_one_letter_code
_entity_poly.pdbx_strand_id
1 'polypeptide(L)'
;MLPSLLERHQHEFHAVLPVDLSAPDVARLDFTAHNPLVRDADLRDTAAFEALVAQLLAARNARIGVGGYLENRVIYRRSPGLFGPDPAAPARSLHLGVDVWLRVGTPVLAPLA
;
A
#
# COMPACT_ATOMS: atom_id res chain seq x y z
N MET A 1 17.80 0.56 -23.42
CA MET A 1 17.64 0.87 -21.98
C MET A 1 16.21 0.55 -21.57
N LEU A 2 15.97 0.17 -20.32
CA LEU A 2 14.63 -0.23 -19.84
C LEU A 2 13.52 0.80 -20.15
N PRO A 3 13.70 2.12 -19.95
CA PRO A 3 12.65 3.11 -20.22
C PRO A 3 12.15 3.08 -21.67
N SER A 4 13.08 3.03 -22.64
CA SER A 4 12.72 2.98 -24.07
C SER A 4 12.00 1.69 -24.46
N LEU A 5 12.21 0.59 -23.74
CA LEU A 5 11.48 -0.66 -23.94
C LEU A 5 10.05 -0.53 -23.39
N LEU A 6 9.90 0.03 -22.18
CA LEU A 6 8.60 0.26 -21.57
C LEU A 6 7.75 1.22 -22.41
N GLU A 7 8.33 2.32 -22.92
CA GLU A 7 7.64 3.27 -23.80
C GLU A 7 7.18 2.64 -25.12
N ARG A 8 8.01 1.76 -25.70
CA ARG A 8 7.68 1.04 -26.94
C ARG A 8 6.48 0.10 -26.76
N HIS A 9 6.45 -0.63 -25.64
CA HIS A 9 5.44 -1.63 -25.34
C HIS A 9 4.28 -1.10 -24.48
N GLN A 10 4.22 0.21 -24.21
CA GLN A 10 3.21 0.80 -23.32
C GLN A 10 1.77 0.54 -23.78
N HIS A 11 1.57 0.35 -25.09
CA HIS A 11 0.27 0.07 -25.69
C HIS A 11 -0.25 -1.35 -25.39
N GLU A 12 0.62 -2.25 -24.91
CA GLU A 12 0.28 -3.60 -24.45
C GLU A 12 -0.08 -3.62 -22.96
N PHE A 13 0.18 -2.52 -22.24
CA PHE A 13 -0.11 -2.43 -20.81
C PHE A 13 -1.58 -2.07 -20.59
N HIS A 14 -2.23 -2.85 -19.73
CA HIS A 14 -3.59 -2.63 -19.30
C HIS A 14 -3.65 -2.33 -17.80
N ALA A 15 -4.66 -1.56 -17.40
CA ALA A 15 -4.88 -1.24 -16.00
C ALA A 15 -5.21 -2.52 -15.21
N VAL A 16 -4.50 -2.74 -14.10
CA VAL A 16 -4.73 -3.89 -13.21
C VAL A 16 -5.99 -3.75 -12.36
N LEU A 17 -6.57 -2.54 -12.31
CA LEU A 17 -7.77 -2.21 -11.55
C LEU A 17 -8.72 -1.37 -12.42
N PRO A 18 -10.04 -1.59 -12.35
CA PRO A 18 -11.03 -0.83 -13.10
C PRO A 18 -11.40 0.49 -12.40
N VAL A 19 -10.41 1.23 -11.90
CA VAL A 19 -10.59 2.51 -11.19
C VAL A 19 -9.53 3.52 -11.60
N ASP A 20 -9.87 4.81 -11.55
CA ASP A 20 -8.90 5.89 -11.75
C ASP A 20 -8.19 6.23 -10.42
N LEU A 21 -6.91 5.87 -10.32
CA LEU A 21 -6.09 6.17 -9.14
C LEU A 21 -5.65 7.65 -9.05
N SER A 22 -5.99 8.46 -10.05
CA SER A 22 -5.78 9.92 -10.06
C SER A 22 -7.04 10.70 -9.67
N ALA A 23 -8.15 10.01 -9.39
CA ALA A 23 -9.40 10.63 -9.02
C ALA A 23 -9.30 11.39 -7.66
N PRO A 24 -10.12 12.43 -7.44
CA PRO A 24 -10.04 13.27 -6.24
C PRO A 24 -10.41 12.54 -4.94
N ASP A 25 -11.07 11.37 -5.02
CA ASP A 25 -11.42 10.51 -3.89
C ASP A 25 -10.36 9.44 -3.58
N VAL A 26 -9.14 9.62 -4.08
CA VAL A 26 -7.97 8.76 -3.81
C VAL A 26 -7.06 9.43 -2.78
N ALA A 27 -6.67 8.70 -1.75
CA ALA A 27 -5.76 9.16 -0.71
C ALA A 27 -4.46 8.33 -0.65
N ARG A 28 -3.30 9.01 -0.67
CA ARG A 28 -2.01 8.38 -0.36
C ARG A 28 -1.84 8.11 1.13
N LEU A 29 -1.87 6.87 1.55
CA LEU A 29 -1.79 6.50 2.97
C LEU A 29 -0.33 6.31 3.39
N ASP A 30 0.11 7.06 4.41
CA ASP A 30 1.45 6.94 4.98
C ASP A 30 1.46 5.89 6.09
N PHE A 31 2.10 4.74 5.83
CA PHE A 31 2.27 3.65 6.80
C PHE A 31 3.66 3.63 7.46
N THR A 32 4.43 4.69 7.30
CA THR A 32 5.73 4.87 7.95
C THR A 32 5.57 5.40 9.37
N ALA A 33 6.69 5.47 10.11
CA ALA A 33 6.70 6.01 11.46
C ALA A 33 6.42 7.53 11.54
N HIS A 34 6.36 8.23 10.40
CA HIS A 34 6.01 9.65 10.34
C HIS A 34 4.53 9.91 10.60
N ASN A 35 3.66 8.92 10.37
CA ASN A 35 2.25 9.01 10.69
C ASN A 35 2.00 8.57 12.14
N PRO A 36 1.68 9.49 13.07
CA PRO A 36 1.50 9.16 14.49
C PRO A 36 0.37 8.14 14.71
N LEU A 37 -0.71 8.23 13.92
CA LEU A 37 -1.84 7.31 14.03
C LEU A 37 -1.43 5.87 13.72
N VAL A 38 -0.54 5.68 12.74
CA VAL A 38 -0.03 4.35 12.38
C VAL A 38 1.05 3.89 13.35
N ARG A 39 1.93 4.81 13.79
CA ARG A 39 3.00 4.51 14.74
C ARG A 39 2.46 3.96 16.07
N ASP A 40 1.37 4.55 16.56
CA ASP A 40 0.85 4.29 17.91
C ASP A 40 -0.31 3.28 17.92
N ALA A 41 -0.75 2.80 16.76
CA ALA A 41 -1.81 1.80 16.64
C ALA A 41 -1.34 0.37 17.00
N ASP A 42 -2.24 -0.45 17.55
CA ASP A 42 -2.00 -1.90 17.63
C ASP A 42 -2.26 -2.55 16.26
N LEU A 43 -1.20 -2.73 15.49
CA LEU A 43 -1.24 -3.27 14.13
C LEU A 43 -1.38 -4.81 14.07
N ARG A 44 -1.49 -5.48 15.23
CA ARG A 44 -1.69 -6.94 15.32
C ARG A 44 -3.17 -7.33 15.28
N ASP A 45 -4.06 -6.41 15.65
CA ASP A 45 -5.50 -6.58 15.55
C ASP A 45 -5.97 -6.13 14.16
N THR A 46 -6.55 -7.06 13.41
CA THR A 46 -7.03 -6.81 12.04
C THR A 46 -8.21 -5.83 12.03
N ALA A 47 -9.13 -5.92 12.99
CA ALA A 47 -10.28 -5.03 13.06
C ALA A 47 -9.85 -3.61 13.46
N ALA A 48 -8.89 -3.49 14.39
CA ALA A 48 -8.31 -2.20 14.74
C ALA A 48 -7.57 -1.56 13.56
N PHE A 49 -6.81 -2.35 12.78
CA PHE A 49 -6.14 -1.87 11.58
C PHE A 49 -7.12 -1.45 10.48
N GLU A 50 -8.21 -2.20 10.28
CA GLU A 50 -9.26 -1.83 9.34
C GLU A 50 -9.92 -0.49 9.73
N ALA A 51 -10.24 -0.31 11.01
CA ALA A 51 -10.79 0.94 11.53
C ALA A 51 -9.81 2.11 11.34
N LEU A 52 -8.51 1.89 11.55
CA LEU A 52 -7.47 2.88 11.29
C LEU A 52 -7.42 3.30 9.82
N VAL A 53 -7.44 2.34 8.88
CA VAL A 53 -7.45 2.66 7.45
C VAL A 53 -8.72 3.44 7.09
N ALA A 54 -9.88 3.03 7.58
CA ALA A 54 -11.14 3.75 7.38
C ALA A 54 -11.06 5.19 7.90
N GLN A 55 -10.46 5.41 9.07
CA GLN A 55 -10.22 6.75 9.62
C GLN A 55 -9.30 7.59 8.73
N LEU A 56 -8.21 7.02 8.21
CA LEU A 56 -7.28 7.72 7.33
C LEU A 56 -7.94 8.13 5.99
N LEU A 57 -8.82 7.29 5.45
CA LEU A 57 -9.61 7.58 4.25
C LEU A 57 -10.66 8.66 4.51
N ALA A 58 -11.42 8.54 5.60
CA ALA A 58 -12.45 9.50 5.97
C ALA A 58 -11.86 10.90 6.21
N ALA A 59 -10.70 10.99 6.85
CA ALA A 59 -9.99 12.26 7.08
C ALA A 59 -9.64 13.02 5.79
N ARG A 60 -9.66 12.35 4.63
CA ARG A 60 -9.40 12.93 3.31
C ARG A 60 -10.58 12.88 2.37
N ASN A 61 -11.77 12.52 2.86
CA ASN A 61 -12.96 12.28 2.03
C ASN A 61 -12.68 11.30 0.88
N ALA A 62 -11.83 10.30 1.10
CA ALA A 62 -11.39 9.35 0.10
C ALA A 62 -12.14 8.02 0.22
N ARG A 63 -12.31 7.34 -0.92
CA ARG A 63 -12.85 5.98 -1.02
C ARG A 63 -11.79 4.95 -1.40
N ILE A 64 -10.67 5.42 -1.93
CA ILE A 64 -9.55 4.59 -2.38
C ILE A 64 -8.30 5.00 -1.61
N GLY A 65 -7.57 4.04 -1.05
CA GLY A 65 -6.29 4.27 -0.39
C GLY A 65 -5.14 3.75 -1.25
N VAL A 66 -4.03 4.48 -1.34
CA VAL A 66 -2.82 4.01 -2.03
C VAL A 66 -1.63 4.06 -1.09
N GLY A 67 -1.01 2.92 -0.83
CA GLY A 67 0.23 2.81 -0.05
C GLY A 67 1.44 2.81 -0.98
N GLY A 68 2.51 3.52 -0.59
CA GLY A 68 3.64 3.78 -1.47
C GLY A 68 4.68 2.66 -1.57
N TYR A 69 5.47 2.74 -2.64
CA TYR A 69 6.73 2.01 -2.83
C TYR A 69 7.86 2.64 -2.01
N LEU A 70 8.82 1.82 -1.59
CA LEU A 70 9.99 2.23 -0.78
C LEU A 70 9.64 2.81 0.61
N GLU A 71 8.49 2.44 1.16
CA GLU A 71 8.10 2.86 2.51
C GLU A 71 8.73 1.95 3.56
N ASN A 72 9.39 2.52 4.57
CA ASN A 72 9.80 1.79 5.77
C ASN A 72 8.60 1.69 6.72
N ARG A 73 7.83 0.61 6.61
CA ARG A 73 6.51 0.52 7.22
C ARG A 73 6.53 -0.05 8.63
N VAL A 74 5.72 0.59 9.48
CA VAL A 74 5.50 0.15 10.86
C VAL A 74 4.64 -1.12 10.90
N ILE A 75 3.77 -1.34 9.91
CA ILE A 75 2.83 -2.49 9.87
C ILE A 75 3.51 -3.85 9.96
N TYR A 76 4.75 -3.99 9.47
CA TYR A 76 5.49 -5.25 9.53
C TYR A 76 5.91 -5.63 10.95
N ARG A 77 5.98 -4.65 11.87
CA ARG A 77 6.27 -4.90 13.28
C ARG A 77 5.20 -5.75 13.97
N ARG A 78 4.02 -5.94 13.36
CA ARG A 78 2.97 -6.82 13.88
C ARG A 78 3.39 -8.30 13.95
N SER A 79 4.40 -8.71 13.18
CA SER A 79 4.91 -10.09 13.17
C SER A 79 6.41 -10.10 13.40
N PRO A 80 6.89 -9.82 14.63
CA PRO A 80 8.31 -9.69 14.92
C PRO A 80 9.10 -10.97 14.62
N GLY A 81 8.49 -12.15 14.76
CA GLY A 81 9.14 -13.42 14.38
C GLY A 81 9.33 -13.62 12.86
N LEU A 82 8.63 -12.84 12.03
CA LEU A 82 8.79 -12.88 10.57
C LEU A 82 9.56 -11.67 10.05
N PHE A 83 9.28 -10.47 10.53
CA PHE A 83 9.82 -9.22 9.97
C PHE A 83 10.63 -8.39 10.96
N GLY A 84 10.72 -8.82 12.21
CA GLY A 84 11.56 -8.18 13.21
C GLY A 84 13.05 -8.38 12.90
N PRO A 85 13.92 -7.62 13.57
CA PRO A 85 15.36 -7.84 13.47
C PRO A 85 15.72 -9.20 14.05
N ASP A 86 16.67 -9.87 13.42
CA ASP A 86 17.35 -11.04 13.99
C ASP A 86 18.83 -10.70 14.21
N PRO A 87 19.62 -11.53 14.92
CA PRO A 87 21.03 -11.24 15.18
C PRO A 87 21.90 -11.11 13.92
N ALA A 88 21.46 -11.65 12.78
CA ALA A 88 22.18 -11.70 11.52
C ALA A 88 21.64 -10.74 10.44
N ALA A 89 20.44 -10.16 10.62
CA ALA A 89 19.78 -9.32 9.63
C ALA A 89 18.88 -8.23 10.24
N PRO A 90 18.84 -7.04 9.63
CA PRO A 90 17.94 -5.98 10.05
C PRO A 90 16.46 -6.34 9.78
N ALA A 91 15.55 -5.61 10.43
CA ALA A 91 14.12 -5.79 10.25
C ALA A 91 13.69 -5.66 8.77
N ARG A 92 12.81 -6.56 8.34
CA ARG A 92 12.26 -6.59 6.96
C ARG A 92 11.04 -5.69 6.86
N SER A 93 11.28 -4.38 6.81
CA SER A 93 10.22 -3.37 6.86
C SER A 93 10.06 -2.51 5.60
N LEU A 94 10.94 -2.68 4.60
CA LEU A 94 10.88 -1.92 3.35
C LEU A 94 9.83 -2.50 2.40
N HIS A 95 8.85 -1.69 2.03
CA HIS A 95 7.80 -2.10 1.11
C HIS A 95 8.29 -1.99 -0.34
N LEU A 96 8.35 -3.13 -1.04
CA LEU A 96 8.79 -3.22 -2.44
C LEU A 96 7.63 -3.21 -3.45
N GLY A 97 6.40 -3.05 -2.98
CA GLY A 97 5.20 -3.00 -3.81
C GLY A 97 4.46 -1.67 -3.71
N VAL A 98 3.23 -1.67 -4.23
CA VAL A 98 2.22 -0.63 -4.04
C VAL A 98 0.96 -1.35 -3.61
N ASP A 99 0.22 -0.78 -2.66
CA ASP A 99 -1.08 -1.31 -2.27
C ASP A 99 -2.18 -0.37 -2.71
N VAL A 100 -3.34 -0.95 -3.01
CA VAL A 100 -4.55 -0.20 -3.29
C VAL A 100 -5.68 -0.75 -2.41
N TRP A 101 -6.15 0.06 -1.46
CA TRP A 101 -7.32 -0.22 -0.64
C TRP A 101 -8.57 0.14 -1.42
N LEU A 102 -9.40 -0.86 -1.70
CA LEU A 102 -10.62 -0.77 -2.50
C LEU A 102 -11.76 -1.50 -1.82
N ARG A 103 -12.97 -1.26 -2.32
CA ARG A 103 -14.15 -2.01 -1.92
C ARG A 103 -13.96 -3.50 -2.21
N VAL A 104 -14.37 -4.35 -1.28
CA VAL A 104 -14.44 -5.81 -1.48
C VAL A 104 -15.25 -6.15 -2.74
N GLY A 105 -14.77 -7.12 -3.52
CA GLY A 105 -15.37 -7.52 -4.79
C GLY A 105 -14.94 -6.68 -6.00
N THR A 106 -14.05 -5.69 -5.83
CA THR A 106 -13.47 -4.99 -6.99
C THR A 106 -12.62 -5.95 -7.83
N PRO A 107 -12.86 -6.08 -9.16
CA PRO A 107 -12.08 -6.97 -10.02
C PRO A 107 -10.60 -6.59 -10.08
N VAL A 108 -9.73 -7.62 -10.21
CA VAL A 108 -8.31 -7.46 -10.53
C VAL A 108 -8.09 -8.02 -11.93
N LEU A 109 -7.48 -7.23 -12.80
CA LEU A 109 -7.30 -7.51 -14.22
C LEU A 109 -5.84 -7.87 -14.53
N ALA A 110 -5.63 -8.65 -15.59
CA ALA A 110 -4.28 -8.92 -16.09
C ALA A 110 -3.66 -7.63 -16.67
N PRO A 111 -2.39 -7.33 -16.38
CA PRO A 111 -1.73 -6.12 -16.90
C PRO A 111 -1.33 -6.21 -18.37
N LEU A 112 -1.44 -7.40 -18.97
CA LEU A 112 -1.07 -7.72 -20.34
C LEU A 112 -2.18 -8.58 -20.95
N ALA A 113 -2.37 -8.45 -22.27
CA ALA A 113 -3.30 -9.28 -23.05
C ALA A 113 -2.82 -10.73 -23.22
#